data_AF-G4YNP8-F1
#
_entry.id   AF-G4YNP8-F1
#
_cell.length_a   1.000
_cell.length_b   1.000
_cell.length_c   1.000
_cell.angle_alpha   90.00
_cell.angle_beta   90.00
_cell.angle_gamma   90.00
#
_symmetry.space_group_name_H-M   'P 1'
#
loop_
_entity.id
_entity.type
_entity.pdbx_description
1 polymer ?
#
loop_
_entity_poly.entity_id
_entity_poly.type
_entity_poly.pdbx_seq_one_letter_code
_entity_poly.pdbx_strand_id
1 'polypeptide(L)'
;MEHTPSAALQEQVNSAEDALKAALVRAAQACKAGFEEKERLLEVTGPLKSADEAALPTTGEDDEVYCRMDRETYYHLIAWTNAEQAAFANAEVELLEAKLQHLHLTALVQSDLTTEERARLSGVLESAQLRITQLWVITKERQEQISCVQEILRGARRTRVEVDRSE
;
A
#
# COMPACT_ATOMS: atom_id res chain seq x y z
N MET A 1 -17.51 8.48 43.89
CA MET A 1 -17.70 7.02 43.79
C MET A 1 -16.88 6.58 42.59
N GLU A 2 -15.81 5.83 42.80
CA GLU A 2 -15.05 5.24 41.71
C GLU A 2 -15.86 4.06 41.17
N HIS A 3 -16.42 4.21 39.97
CA HIS A 3 -17.09 3.11 39.29
C HIS A 3 -16.02 2.16 38.75
N THR A 4 -15.87 1.01 39.38
CA THR A 4 -15.05 -0.08 38.85
C THR A 4 -15.71 -0.60 37.58
N PRO A 5 -15.03 -0.63 36.42
CA PRO A 5 -15.59 -1.21 35.21
C PRO A 5 -15.97 -2.67 35.47
N SER A 6 -17.10 -3.10 34.89
CA SER A 6 -17.51 -4.51 34.93
C SER A 6 -16.39 -5.39 34.37
N ALA A 7 -16.15 -6.55 34.97
CA ALA A 7 -15.14 -7.51 34.49
C ALA A 7 -15.34 -7.86 33.00
N ALA A 8 -16.60 -7.91 32.54
CA ALA A 8 -16.93 -8.14 31.14
C ALA A 8 -16.51 -6.97 30.22
N LEU A 9 -16.59 -5.73 30.68
CA LEU A 9 -16.14 -4.56 29.92
C LEU A 9 -14.62 -4.55 29.81
N GLN A 10 -13.91 -4.88 30.89
CA GLN A 10 -12.45 -4.95 30.88
C GLN A 10 -11.94 -6.05 29.95
N GLU A 11 -12.61 -7.20 29.91
CA GLU A 11 -12.27 -8.29 28.99
C GLU A 11 -12.46 -7.88 27.52
N GLN A 12 -13.57 -7.17 27.21
CA GLN A 12 -13.81 -6.64 25.87
C GLN A 12 -12.76 -5.61 25.45
N VAL A 13 -12.38 -4.69 26.35
CA VAL A 13 -11.32 -3.70 26.09
C VAL A 13 -10.00 -4.38 25.79
N ASN A 14 -9.58 -5.34 26.61
CA ASN A 14 -8.33 -6.06 26.41
C ASN A 14 -8.33 -6.81 25.08
N SER A 15 -9.44 -7.50 24.75
CA SER A 15 -9.58 -8.20 23.47
C SER A 15 -9.55 -7.25 22.28
N ALA A 16 -10.19 -6.09 22.36
CA ALA A 16 -10.19 -5.09 21.29
C ALA A 16 -8.82 -4.45 21.11
N GLU A 17 -8.10 -4.21 22.20
CA GLU A 17 -6.72 -3.71 22.17
C GLU A 17 -5.77 -4.71 21.49
N ASP A 18 -5.86 -6.00 21.83
CA ASP A 18 -5.05 -7.04 21.20
C ASP A 18 -5.40 -7.24 19.73
N ALA A 19 -6.69 -7.18 19.38
CA ALA A 19 -7.15 -7.23 17.99
C ALA A 19 -6.60 -6.04 17.16
N LEU A 20 -6.61 -4.82 17.73
CA LEU A 20 -6.03 -3.65 17.09
C LEU A 20 -4.52 -3.81 16.88
N LYS A 21 -3.78 -4.28 17.90
CA LYS A 21 -2.34 -4.54 17.78
C LYS A 21 -2.04 -5.56 16.68
N ALA A 22 -2.80 -6.67 16.64
CA ALA A 22 -2.63 -7.69 15.63
C ALA A 22 -2.91 -7.15 14.21
N ALA A 23 -3.99 -6.39 14.03
CA ALA A 23 -4.34 -5.78 12.75
C ALA A 23 -3.26 -4.77 12.28
N LEU A 24 -2.71 -3.95 13.19
CA LEU A 24 -1.62 -3.03 12.86
C LEU A 24 -0.34 -3.75 12.44
N VAL A 25 -0.03 -4.90 13.05
CA VAL A 25 1.12 -5.73 12.67
C VAL A 25 0.91 -6.31 11.28
N ARG A 26 -0.26 -6.89 10.99
CA ARG A 26 -0.58 -7.44 9.67
C ARG A 26 -0.58 -6.36 8.59
N ALA A 27 -1.17 -5.20 8.86
CA ALA A 27 -1.14 -4.05 7.94
C ALA A 27 0.29 -3.60 7.65
N ALA A 28 1.16 -3.53 8.66
CA ALA A 28 2.58 -3.21 8.46
C ALA A 28 3.32 -4.27 7.64
N GLN A 29 3.03 -5.57 7.85
CA GLN A 29 3.61 -6.67 7.08
C GLN A 29 3.15 -6.66 5.63
N ALA A 30 1.86 -6.44 5.36
CA ALA A 30 1.33 -6.29 4.02
C ALA A 30 1.94 -5.08 3.30
N CYS A 31 2.10 -3.96 4.01
CA CYS A 31 2.84 -2.81 3.52
C CYS A 31 4.35 -3.09 3.31
N LYS A 32 4.93 -4.14 3.88
CA LYS A 32 6.35 -4.50 3.64
C LYS A 32 6.51 -5.49 2.48
N ALA A 33 5.61 -6.45 2.32
CA ALA A 33 5.73 -7.53 1.33
C ALA A 33 5.96 -7.03 -0.12
N GLY A 34 5.34 -5.93 -0.53
CA GLY A 34 5.61 -5.31 -1.84
C GLY A 34 7.01 -4.69 -1.99
N PHE A 35 7.64 -4.21 -0.91
CA PHE A 35 8.93 -3.51 -0.99
C PHE A 35 10.05 -4.48 -1.39
N GLU A 36 10.00 -5.71 -0.87
CA GLU A 36 10.99 -6.76 -1.16
C GLU A 36 10.92 -7.19 -2.63
N GLU A 37 9.73 -7.18 -3.23
CA GLU A 37 9.53 -7.52 -4.65
C GLU A 37 9.94 -6.35 -5.56
N LYS A 38 9.62 -5.10 -5.17
CA LYS A 38 10.10 -3.89 -5.85
C LYS A 38 11.61 -3.76 -5.85
N GLU A 39 12.30 -4.03 -4.73
CA GLU A 39 13.77 -3.96 -4.67
C GLU A 39 14.40 -5.00 -5.60
N ARG A 40 13.93 -6.25 -5.57
CA ARG A 40 14.35 -7.27 -6.53
C ARG A 40 14.10 -6.87 -7.97
N LEU A 41 12.95 -6.25 -8.25
CA LEU A 41 12.66 -5.77 -9.60
C LEU A 41 13.46 -4.53 -9.98
N LEU A 42 13.82 -3.62 -9.08
CA LEU A 42 14.76 -2.53 -9.35
C LEU A 42 16.21 -3.01 -9.54
N GLU A 43 16.60 -4.12 -8.92
CA GLU A 43 17.87 -4.80 -9.21
C GLU A 43 17.87 -5.42 -10.61
N VAL A 44 16.76 -6.05 -11.03
CA VAL A 44 16.59 -6.65 -12.36
C VAL A 44 16.37 -5.58 -13.45
N THR A 45 15.70 -4.50 -13.10
CA THR A 45 15.40 -3.35 -13.96
C THR A 45 16.36 -2.17 -13.73
N GLY A 46 17.49 -2.37 -13.05
CA GLY A 46 18.58 -1.39 -12.97
C GLY A 46 18.96 -0.77 -14.33
N PRO A 47 18.85 -1.50 -15.47
CA PRO A 47 19.01 -0.93 -16.81
C PRO A 47 17.87 -0.03 -17.31
N LEU A 48 16.69 0.01 -16.67
CA LEU A 48 15.57 0.87 -17.05
C LEU A 48 15.78 2.34 -16.64
N LYS A 49 16.57 2.63 -15.60
CA LYS A 49 17.03 4.01 -15.32
C LYS A 49 17.96 4.51 -16.43
N SER A 50 18.79 3.63 -16.99
CA SER A 50 19.52 3.93 -18.21
C SER A 50 18.65 3.87 -19.47
N ALA A 51 17.41 3.37 -19.42
CA ALA A 51 16.47 3.39 -20.54
C ALA A 51 15.63 4.68 -20.59
N ASP A 52 15.42 5.36 -19.46
CA ASP A 52 14.96 6.77 -19.46
C ASP A 52 16.04 7.70 -20.04
N GLU A 53 17.32 7.39 -19.80
CA GLU A 53 18.47 8.09 -20.41
C GLU A 53 18.82 7.61 -21.84
N ALA A 54 18.47 6.37 -22.22
CA ALA A 54 18.70 5.79 -23.54
C ALA A 54 17.44 5.76 -24.43
N ALA A 55 16.29 6.22 -23.93
CA ALA A 55 15.16 6.63 -24.74
C ALA A 55 15.60 7.87 -25.51
N LEU A 56 16.33 7.65 -26.60
CA LEU A 56 16.52 8.65 -27.62
C LEU A 56 15.11 9.08 -28.06
N PRO A 57 14.72 10.35 -27.88
CA PRO A 57 13.52 10.85 -28.53
C PRO A 57 13.79 10.79 -30.02
N THR A 58 13.31 9.75 -30.70
CA THR A 58 13.18 9.81 -32.16
C THR A 58 11.96 10.66 -32.43
N THR A 59 12.19 11.95 -32.69
CA THR A 59 11.19 12.87 -33.22
C THR A 59 10.68 12.31 -34.55
N GLY A 60 9.55 11.59 -34.51
CA GLY A 60 8.60 11.52 -35.62
C GLY A 60 7.66 12.71 -35.50
N GLU A 61 7.13 13.19 -36.62
CA GLU A 61 6.46 14.48 -36.78
C GLU A 61 5.13 14.70 -36.01
N ASP A 62 4.78 13.85 -35.05
CA ASP A 62 3.63 14.04 -34.17
C ASP A 62 4.04 13.71 -32.73
N ASP A 63 3.54 14.47 -31.76
CA ASP A 63 3.88 14.49 -30.31
C ASP A 63 3.66 13.16 -29.54
N GLU A 64 4.08 12.01 -30.06
CA GLU A 64 4.02 10.71 -29.38
C GLU A 64 5.43 10.22 -29.02
N VAL A 65 5.75 10.30 -27.72
CA VAL A 65 6.95 9.68 -27.15
C VAL A 65 6.75 8.15 -27.17
N TYR A 66 7.40 7.49 -28.13
CA TYR A 66 7.41 6.03 -28.22
C TYR A 66 8.59 5.44 -27.43
N CYS A 67 8.31 4.76 -26.31
CA CYS A 67 9.32 3.94 -25.63
C CYS A 67 9.52 2.61 -26.38
N ARG A 68 10.70 2.41 -26.99
CA ARG A 68 11.13 1.06 -27.44
C ARG A 68 11.55 0.24 -26.21
N MET A 69 10.66 -0.60 -25.73
CA MET A 69 10.89 -1.54 -24.63
C MET A 69 11.13 -2.94 -25.19
N ASP A 70 12.19 -3.62 -24.75
CA ASP A 70 12.42 -5.02 -25.12
C ASP A 70 11.38 -5.95 -24.46
N ARG A 71 11.25 -7.16 -25.01
CA ARG A 71 10.20 -8.11 -24.64
C ARG A 71 10.36 -8.64 -23.21
N GLU A 72 11.60 -8.80 -22.74
CA GLU A 72 11.90 -9.34 -21.42
C GLU A 72 11.54 -8.32 -20.34
N THR A 73 11.99 -7.08 -20.51
CA THR A 73 11.62 -5.94 -19.66
C THR A 73 10.11 -5.73 -19.59
N TYR A 74 9.40 -5.83 -20.72
CA TYR A 74 7.94 -5.70 -20.76
C TYR A 74 7.23 -6.77 -19.90
N TYR A 75 7.64 -8.03 -20.00
CA TYR A 75 7.02 -9.10 -19.19
C TYR A 75 7.40 -9.01 -17.71
N HIS A 76 8.62 -8.58 -17.38
CA HIS A 76 9.02 -8.33 -16.00
C HIS A 76 8.19 -7.23 -15.35
N LEU A 77 7.96 -6.11 -16.06
CA LEU A 77 7.11 -5.04 -15.57
C LEU A 77 5.66 -5.49 -15.38
N ILE A 78 5.11 -6.31 -16.28
CA ILE A 78 3.76 -6.89 -16.09
C ILE A 78 3.71 -7.77 -14.84
N ALA A 79 4.69 -8.66 -14.66
CA ALA A 79 4.75 -9.55 -13.50
C ALA A 79 4.84 -8.75 -12.20
N TRP A 80 5.69 -7.71 -12.18
CA TRP A 80 5.81 -6.78 -11.06
C TRP A 80 4.50 -6.06 -10.75
N THR A 81 3.88 -5.43 -11.76
CA THR A 81 2.63 -4.68 -11.57
C THR A 81 1.53 -5.59 -11.02
N ASN A 82 1.41 -6.83 -11.48
CA ASN A 82 0.43 -7.78 -10.95
C ASN A 82 0.71 -8.15 -9.49
N ALA A 83 1.97 -8.41 -9.15
CA ALA A 83 2.38 -8.73 -7.77
C ALA A 83 2.13 -7.55 -6.82
N GLU A 84 2.50 -6.32 -7.23
CA GLU A 84 2.26 -5.11 -6.46
C GLU A 84 0.78 -4.78 -6.31
N GLN A 85 -0.03 -5.00 -7.34
CA GLN A 85 -1.48 -4.80 -7.25
C GLN A 85 -2.10 -5.75 -6.21
N ALA A 86 -1.64 -7.00 -6.15
CA ALA A 86 -2.06 -7.95 -5.13
C ALA A 86 -1.59 -7.54 -3.72
N ALA A 87 -0.33 -7.10 -3.59
CA ALA A 87 0.22 -6.62 -2.32
C ALA A 87 -0.50 -5.36 -1.82
N PHE A 88 -0.82 -4.43 -2.72
CA PHE A 88 -1.62 -3.24 -2.45
C PHE A 88 -3.02 -3.60 -1.95
N ALA A 89 -3.73 -4.49 -2.66
CA ALA A 89 -5.07 -4.92 -2.26
C ALA A 89 -5.06 -5.56 -0.86
N ASN A 90 -4.04 -6.39 -0.56
CA ASN A 90 -3.89 -6.97 0.78
C ASN A 90 -3.62 -5.90 1.85
N ALA A 91 -2.75 -4.93 1.56
CA ALA A 91 -2.47 -3.82 2.47
C ALA A 91 -3.71 -2.96 2.76
N GLU A 92 -4.56 -2.72 1.75
CA GLU A 92 -5.83 -2.00 1.93
C GLU A 92 -6.80 -2.76 2.85
N VAL A 93 -6.93 -4.08 2.68
CA VAL A 93 -7.79 -4.91 3.51
C VAL A 93 -7.34 -4.89 4.97
N GLU A 94 -6.06 -5.11 5.22
CA GLU A 94 -5.50 -5.11 6.59
C GLU A 94 -5.59 -3.71 7.23
N LEU A 95 -5.42 -2.63 6.44
CA LEU A 95 -5.60 -1.27 6.92
C LEU A 95 -7.07 -0.95 7.26
N LEU A 96 -8.01 -1.48 6.48
CA LEU A 96 -9.42 -1.35 6.78
C LEU A 96 -9.76 -2.07 8.09
N GLU A 97 -9.23 -3.27 8.31
CA GLU A 97 -9.42 -3.99 9.56
C GLU A 97 -8.84 -3.22 10.76
N ALA A 98 -7.62 -2.68 10.64
CA ALA A 98 -7.02 -1.85 11.70
C ALA A 98 -7.86 -0.61 12.03
N LYS A 99 -8.46 0.04 11.03
CA LYS A 99 -9.41 1.15 11.23
C LYS A 99 -10.68 0.70 11.95
N LEU A 100 -11.24 -0.46 11.59
CA LEU A 100 -12.42 -1.00 12.27
C LEU A 100 -12.12 -1.32 13.74
N GLN A 101 -10.97 -1.94 14.03
CA GLN A 101 -10.56 -2.22 15.41
C GLN A 101 -10.29 -0.94 16.21
N HIS A 102 -9.73 0.09 15.58
CA HIS A 102 -9.54 1.40 16.19
C HIS A 102 -10.88 2.05 16.57
N LEU A 103 -11.86 2.02 15.67
CA LEU A 103 -13.21 2.51 15.93
C LEU A 103 -13.90 1.72 17.04
N HIS A 104 -13.74 0.39 17.03
CA HIS A 104 -14.31 -0.47 18.06
C HIS A 104 -13.74 -0.16 19.45
N LEU A 105 -12.41 -0.07 19.58
CA LEU A 105 -11.77 0.30 20.84
C LEU A 105 -12.16 1.73 21.27
N THR A 106 -12.25 2.67 20.33
CA THR A 106 -12.72 4.04 20.60
C THR A 106 -14.13 4.05 21.21
N ALA A 107 -15.04 3.23 20.69
CA ALA A 107 -16.39 3.11 21.23
C ALA A 107 -16.40 2.50 22.65
N LEU A 108 -15.56 1.50 22.91
CA LEU A 108 -15.42 0.92 24.25
C LEU A 108 -14.84 1.93 25.26
N VAL A 109 -13.90 2.78 24.83
CA VAL A 109 -13.27 3.81 25.68
C VAL A 109 -14.27 4.88 26.16
N GLN A 110 -15.36 5.09 25.41
CA GLN A 110 -16.46 5.98 25.78
C GLN A 110 -17.39 5.38 26.86
N SER A 111 -17.21 4.11 27.22
CA SER A 111 -18.00 3.43 28.26
C SER A 111 -17.49 3.75 29.67
N ASP A 112 -18.08 3.11 30.69
CA ASP A 112 -17.78 3.26 32.13
C ASP A 112 -16.40 2.69 32.52
N LEU A 113 -15.34 3.22 31.91
CA LEU A 113 -13.95 3.00 32.30
C LEU A 113 -13.51 4.02 33.35
N THR A 114 -12.48 3.64 34.12
CA THR A 114 -11.82 4.58 35.04
C THR A 114 -11.10 5.67 34.25
N THR A 115 -10.88 6.83 34.88
CA THR A 115 -10.16 7.94 34.26
C THR A 115 -8.74 7.54 33.83
N GLU A 116 -8.06 6.72 34.64
CA GLU A 116 -6.71 6.22 34.35
C GLU A 116 -6.72 5.29 33.13
N GLU A 117 -7.67 4.36 33.06
CA GLU A 117 -7.75 3.41 31.95
C GLU A 117 -8.15 4.11 30.64
N ARG A 118 -9.05 5.09 30.72
CA ARG A 118 -9.38 5.96 29.60
C ARG A 118 -8.16 6.73 29.10
N ALA A 119 -7.37 7.31 30.00
CA ALA A 119 -6.16 8.04 29.63
C ALA A 119 -5.10 7.13 28.97
N ARG A 120 -4.90 5.91 29.49
CA ARG A 120 -4.01 4.90 28.90
C ARG A 120 -4.45 4.54 27.48
N LEU A 121 -5.74 4.23 27.31
CA LEU A 121 -6.29 3.83 26.02
C LEU A 121 -6.33 4.98 25.00
N SER A 122 -6.51 6.22 25.44
CA SER A 122 -6.34 7.39 24.56
C SER A 122 -4.94 7.43 23.93
N GLY A 123 -3.89 7.17 24.71
CA GLY A 123 -2.52 7.09 24.16
C GLY A 123 -2.34 5.95 23.16
N VAL A 124 -2.97 4.79 23.40
CA VAL A 124 -2.98 3.67 22.44
C VAL A 124 -3.69 4.05 21.15
N LEU A 125 -4.87 4.69 21.24
CA LEU A 125 -5.66 5.12 20.09
C LEU A 125 -4.97 6.20 19.27
N GLU A 126 -4.28 7.15 19.91
CA GLU A 126 -3.48 8.18 19.22
C GLU A 126 -2.31 7.55 18.47
N SER A 127 -1.57 6.65 19.12
CA SER A 127 -0.46 5.92 18.49
C SER A 127 -0.93 5.06 17.31
N ALA A 128 -2.05 4.34 17.49
CA ALA A 128 -2.66 3.54 16.43
C ALA A 128 -3.13 4.41 15.26
N GLN A 129 -3.76 5.56 15.52
CA GLN A 129 -4.21 6.49 14.49
C GLN A 129 -3.02 7.05 13.68
N LEU A 130 -1.94 7.42 14.35
CA LEU A 130 -0.70 7.84 13.69
C LEU A 130 -0.17 6.74 12.79
N ARG A 131 -0.13 5.49 13.28
CA ARG A 131 0.36 4.34 12.52
C ARG A 131 -0.51 4.04 11.31
N ILE A 132 -1.84 4.06 11.45
CA ILE A 132 -2.79 3.90 10.33
C ILE A 132 -2.54 4.96 9.27
N THR A 133 -2.34 6.22 9.70
CA THR A 133 -2.09 7.34 8.78
C THR A 133 -0.79 7.14 8.00
N GLN A 134 0.29 6.72 8.67
CA GLN A 134 1.57 6.43 8.02
C GLN A 134 1.45 5.29 7.00
N LEU A 135 0.82 4.18 7.38
CA LEU A 135 0.64 3.02 6.50
C LEU A 135 -0.25 3.37 5.29
N TRP A 136 -1.24 4.24 5.49
CA TRP A 136 -2.07 4.75 4.41
C TRP A 136 -1.28 5.60 3.40
N VAL A 137 -0.38 6.47 3.85
CA VAL A 137 0.51 7.24 2.96
C VAL A 137 1.37 6.30 2.11
N ILE A 138 2.01 5.31 2.74
CA ILE A 138 2.82 4.30 2.03
C ILE A 138 1.99 3.54 0.99
N THR A 139 0.76 3.16 1.35
CA THR A 139 -0.15 2.44 0.47
C THR A 139 -0.55 3.29 -0.74
N LYS A 140 -0.79 4.60 -0.55
CA LYS A 140 -1.07 5.54 -1.64
C LYS A 140 0.11 5.74 -2.58
N GLU A 141 1.31 5.96 -2.04
CA GLU A 141 2.53 6.11 -2.85
C GLU A 141 2.76 4.88 -3.74
N ARG A 142 2.40 3.69 -3.26
CA ARG A 142 2.45 2.47 -4.07
C ARG A 142 1.43 2.46 -5.19
N GLN A 143 0.19 2.86 -4.93
CA GLN A 143 -0.82 2.95 -5.98
C GLN A 143 -0.38 3.91 -7.10
N GLU A 144 0.24 5.03 -6.75
CA GLU A 144 0.80 5.97 -7.72
C GLU A 144 1.90 5.33 -8.57
N GLN A 145 2.81 4.57 -7.96
CA GLN A 145 3.87 3.83 -8.66
C GLN A 145 3.32 2.76 -9.61
N ILE A 146 2.34 1.96 -9.15
CA ILE A 146 1.64 0.98 -9.96
C ILE A 146 1.01 1.66 -11.18
N SER A 147 0.35 2.80 -10.96
CA SER A 147 -0.34 3.56 -12.00
C SER A 147 0.65 4.08 -13.05
N CYS A 148 1.80 4.61 -12.62
CA CYS A 148 2.87 5.05 -13.52
C CYS A 148 3.37 3.92 -14.43
N VAL A 149 3.69 2.75 -13.87
CA VAL A 149 4.16 1.60 -14.65
C VAL A 149 3.07 1.07 -15.60
N GLN A 150 1.80 1.08 -15.18
CA GLN A 150 0.69 0.71 -16.05
C GLN A 150 0.57 1.65 -17.25
N GLU A 151 0.76 2.96 -17.10
CA GLU A 151 0.77 3.89 -18.23
C GLU A 151 1.94 3.63 -19.19
N ILE A 152 3.14 3.36 -18.66
CA ILE A 152 4.31 2.98 -19.48
C ILE A 152 4.02 1.71 -20.29
N LEU A 153 3.45 0.68 -19.65
CA LEU A 153 3.07 -0.57 -20.30
C LEU A 153 1.99 -0.38 -21.38
N ARG A 154 1.04 0.55 -21.17
CA ARG A 154 0.03 0.91 -22.18
C ARG A 154 0.64 1.63 -23.37
N GLY A 155 1.55 2.58 -23.12
CA GLY A 155 2.29 3.30 -24.17
C GLY A 155 3.05 2.32 -25.08
N ALA A 156 3.85 1.43 -24.48
CA ALA A 156 4.61 0.42 -25.23
C ALA A 156 3.74 -0.55 -26.06
N ARG A 157 2.49 -0.82 -25.62
CA ARG A 157 1.54 -1.67 -26.34
C ARG A 157 0.97 -0.98 -27.58
N ARG A 158 0.72 0.33 -27.56
CA ARG A 158 0.17 1.07 -28.71
C ARG A 158 1.16 1.12 -29.88
N THR A 159 2.43 1.41 -29.58
CA THR A 159 3.53 1.40 -30.56
C THR A 159 3.63 0.09 -31.33
N ARG A 160 3.44 -1.06 -30.65
CA ARG A 160 3.53 -2.38 -31.28
C ARG A 160 2.39 -2.66 -32.27
N VAL A 161 1.19 -2.19 -31.96
CA VAL A 161 0.00 -2.42 -32.80
C VAL A 161 0.03 -1.55 -34.07
N GLU A 162 0.67 -0.39 -34.01
CA GLU A 162 0.80 0.50 -35.17
C GLU A 162 1.90 0.05 -36.14
N VAL A 163 3.01 -0.50 -35.62
CA VAL A 163 4.06 -1.10 -36.45
C VAL A 163 3.53 -2.32 -37.22
N ASP A 164 2.81 -3.24 -36.56
CA ASP A 164 2.24 -4.44 -37.21
C ASP A 164 1.11 -4.14 -38.22
N ARG A 165 0.55 -2.92 -38.22
CA ARG A 165 -0.48 -2.48 -39.18
C ARG A 165 0.07 -1.72 -40.37
N SER A 166 1.35 -1.36 -40.33
CA SER A 166 2.05 -0.57 -41.35
C SER A 166 2.93 -1.43 -42.27
N GLU A 167 3.03 -2.74 -42.01
CA GLU A 167 3.62 -3.78 -42.87
C GLU A 167 2.54 -4.55 -43.65
#